data_AF-A0A244EEU1-F1
#
_entry.id   AF-A0A244EEU1-F1
#
_cell.length_a   1.000
_cell.length_b   1.000
_cell.length_c   1.000
_cell.angle_alpha   90.00
_cell.angle_beta   90.00
_cell.angle_gamma   90.00
#
_symmetry.space_group_name_H-M   'P 1'
#
loop_
_entity.id
_entity.type
_entity.pdbx_description
1 polymer ?
#
loop_
_entity_poly.entity_id
_entity_poly.type
_entity_poly.pdbx_seq_one_letter_code
_entity_poly.pdbx_strand_id
1 'polypeptide(L)'
;MNAHHQRIHGALASLLALGLAAASTGALAQKAQTEKCAGIVKAGQNDCGTSKSACAGTSTVDRDPEAWIYVAKGSCARIAGGTVTNKPENVHGGAAAAGAAKKG
;
A
#
# COMPACT_ATOMS: atom_id res chain seq x y z
N MET A 1 6.78 -53.26 -30.81
CA MET A 1 5.81 -52.18 -31.05
C MET A 1 4.55 -52.51 -30.25
N ASN A 2 4.25 -51.67 -29.25
CA ASN A 2 2.94 -51.29 -28.66
C ASN A 2 1.97 -52.40 -28.20
N ALA A 3 1.28 -52.37 -27.06
CA ALA A 3 1.10 -51.40 -25.98
C ALA A 3 0.52 -52.18 -24.76
N HIS A 4 -0.01 -51.45 -23.76
CA HIS A 4 -0.76 -51.95 -22.59
C HIS A 4 0.09 -52.27 -21.37
N HIS A 5 0.56 -51.23 -20.67
CA HIS A 5 0.48 -51.22 -19.21
C HIS A 5 -0.22 -49.94 -18.78
N GLN A 6 -1.28 -50.15 -18.04
CA GLN A 6 -2.31 -49.20 -17.68
C GLN A 6 -1.73 -48.07 -16.83
N ARG A 7 -1.98 -46.84 -17.26
CA ARG A 7 -1.76 -45.64 -16.47
C ARG A 7 -2.78 -45.61 -15.33
N ILE A 8 -2.46 -46.24 -14.21
CA ILE A 8 -3.16 -46.07 -12.94
C ILE A 8 -2.13 -45.68 -11.89
N HIS A 9 -1.77 -44.40 -11.84
CA HIS A 9 -1.20 -43.81 -10.63
C HIS A 9 -1.72 -42.38 -10.51
N GLY A 10 -2.70 -42.22 -9.61
CA GLY A 10 -2.86 -41.01 -8.82
C GLY A 10 -3.56 -39.84 -9.50
N ALA A 11 -4.87 -39.96 -9.71
CA ALA A 11 -5.75 -38.80 -9.74
C ALA A 11 -5.86 -38.19 -8.33
N LEU A 12 -4.84 -37.45 -7.87
CA LEU A 12 -4.87 -36.69 -6.61
C LEU A 12 -3.97 -35.45 -6.70
N ALA A 13 -4.42 -34.42 -7.41
CA ALA A 13 -3.81 -33.07 -7.32
C ALA A 13 -4.83 -31.94 -7.51
N SER A 14 -6.11 -32.21 -7.24
CA SER A 14 -7.24 -31.28 -7.51
C SER A 14 -7.63 -30.39 -6.31
N LEU A 15 -6.75 -30.08 -5.36
CA LEU A 15 -7.12 -29.31 -4.15
C LEU A 15 -6.14 -28.20 -3.70
N LEU A 16 -5.23 -27.73 -4.56
CA LEU A 16 -4.31 -26.63 -4.20
C LEU A 16 -4.49 -25.36 -5.04
N ALA A 17 -5.67 -25.11 -5.60
CA ALA A 17 -5.92 -23.91 -6.40
C ALA A 17 -6.84 -22.87 -5.73
N LEU A 18 -7.53 -23.23 -4.62
CA LEU A 18 -8.51 -22.34 -3.96
C LEU A 18 -8.02 -21.68 -2.66
N GLY A 19 -6.75 -21.85 -2.28
CA GLY A 19 -6.21 -21.27 -1.04
C GLY A 19 -5.66 -19.84 -1.17
N LEU A 20 -5.28 -19.41 -2.38
CA LEU A 20 -4.54 -18.15 -2.55
C LEU A 20 -5.43 -16.92 -2.78
N ALA A 21 -6.75 -17.10 -2.94
CA ALA A 21 -7.69 -15.98 -3.11
C ALA A 21 -8.18 -15.38 -1.77
N ALA A 22 -7.93 -16.04 -0.64
CA ALA A 22 -8.40 -15.58 0.68
C ALA A 22 -7.43 -14.64 1.41
N ALA A 23 -6.19 -14.49 0.93
CA ALA A 23 -5.16 -13.69 1.62
C ALA A 23 -5.16 -12.19 1.24
N SER A 24 -6.02 -11.74 0.32
CA SER A 24 -6.00 -10.36 -0.19
C SER A 24 -7.17 -9.48 0.25
N THR A 25 -7.94 -9.88 1.29
CA THR A 25 -9.01 -9.02 1.84
C THR A 25 -8.51 -7.89 2.75
N GLY A 26 -7.20 -7.77 2.97
CA GLY A 26 -6.60 -6.78 3.88
C GLY A 26 -6.58 -5.32 3.42
N ALA A 27 -7.29 -4.95 2.35
CA ALA A 27 -7.33 -3.56 1.86
C ALA A 27 -8.70 -3.11 1.34
N LEU A 28 -9.79 -3.74 1.79
CA LEU A 28 -11.15 -3.27 1.48
C LEU A 28 -11.49 -2.06 2.36
N ALA A 29 -11.16 -0.88 1.84
CA ALA A 29 -11.92 0.36 1.98
C ALA A 29 -12.27 0.84 3.42
N GLN A 30 -11.28 1.33 4.16
CA GLN A 30 -11.49 2.39 5.16
C GLN A 30 -11.38 3.79 4.49
N LYS A 31 -11.92 3.97 3.28
CA LYS A 31 -11.69 5.18 2.46
C LYS A 31 -12.36 6.45 3.02
N ALA A 32 -13.24 6.33 4.02
CA ALA A 32 -14.02 7.46 4.55
C ALA A 32 -13.52 8.04 5.88
N GLN A 33 -12.66 7.33 6.62
CA GLN A 33 -12.36 7.69 8.02
C GLN A 33 -10.89 8.00 8.31
N THR A 34 -10.04 8.05 7.29
CA THR A 34 -8.62 8.37 7.46
C THR A 34 -8.20 9.60 6.68
N GLU A 35 -7.25 10.34 7.23
CA GLU A 35 -6.58 11.48 6.58
C GLU A 35 -5.06 11.25 6.58
N LYS A 36 -4.37 11.88 5.64
CA LYS A 36 -2.91 11.81 5.57
C LYS A 36 -2.34 12.92 6.46
N CYS A 37 -1.51 12.55 7.41
CA CYS A 37 -0.88 13.48 8.34
C CYS A 37 0.63 13.54 8.11
N ALA A 38 1.11 14.70 7.69
CA ALA A 38 2.52 14.96 7.43
C ALA A 38 3.19 15.70 8.60
N GLY A 39 4.54 15.70 8.62
CA GLY A 39 5.34 16.43 9.62
C GLY A 39 5.47 15.74 10.99
N ILE A 40 4.86 14.56 11.15
CA ILE A 40 4.87 13.78 12.41
C ILE A 40 5.59 12.44 12.29
N VAL A 41 6.05 12.12 11.08
CA VAL A 41 6.55 10.79 10.74
C VAL A 41 7.97 10.57 11.25
N LYS A 42 8.23 9.42 11.86
CA LYS A 42 9.60 9.01 12.22
C LYS A 42 10.37 8.57 10.97
N ALA A 43 11.68 8.76 10.95
CA ALA A 43 12.56 8.20 9.94
C ALA A 43 12.25 6.70 9.72
N GLY A 44 12.12 6.30 8.46
CA GLY A 44 11.82 4.94 8.04
C GLY A 44 10.37 4.49 8.25
N GLN A 45 9.45 5.38 8.67
CA GLN A 45 8.07 5.01 8.97
C GLN A 45 7.01 5.79 8.18
N ASN A 46 7.36 6.33 7.01
CA ASN A 46 6.40 7.00 6.13
C ASN A 46 5.61 6.01 5.27
N ASP A 47 4.38 6.39 4.94
CA ASP A 47 3.59 5.73 3.90
C ASP A 47 4.12 6.05 2.49
N CYS A 48 3.70 5.25 1.50
CA CYS A 48 4.08 5.42 0.10
C CYS A 48 3.64 6.78 -0.45
N GLY A 49 4.57 7.52 -1.04
CA GLY A 49 4.28 8.69 -1.85
C GLY A 49 4.76 10.00 -1.25
N THR A 50 5.96 10.39 -1.63
CA THR A 50 6.54 11.72 -1.44
C THR A 50 7.05 12.22 -2.79
N SER A 51 7.51 13.46 -2.87
CA SER A 51 8.19 13.96 -4.08
C SER A 51 9.49 13.19 -4.38
N LYS A 52 10.16 12.67 -3.35
CA LYS A 52 11.48 12.03 -3.43
C LYS A 52 11.41 10.52 -3.64
N SER A 53 10.33 9.88 -3.19
CA SER A 53 10.19 8.42 -3.21
C SER A 53 8.73 7.99 -3.27
N ALA A 54 8.48 6.96 -4.08
CA ALA A 54 7.18 6.32 -4.20
C ALA A 54 6.90 5.30 -3.08
N CYS A 55 7.94 4.79 -2.41
CA CYS A 55 7.84 3.66 -1.49
C CYS A 55 7.76 4.10 -0.02
N ALA A 56 7.04 3.31 0.78
CA ALA A 56 6.99 3.45 2.23
C ALA A 56 8.37 3.20 2.86
N GLY A 57 8.59 3.77 4.05
CA GLY A 57 9.79 3.57 4.86
C GLY A 57 11.10 4.14 4.28
N THR A 58 11.00 5.11 3.37
CA THR A 58 12.15 5.72 2.68
C THR A 58 12.55 7.09 3.22
N SER A 59 11.74 7.69 4.10
CA SER A 59 12.10 8.94 4.78
C SER A 59 13.31 8.73 5.67
N THR A 60 14.35 9.55 5.50
CA THR A 60 15.62 9.40 6.22
C THR A 60 15.71 10.25 7.48
N VAL A 61 14.76 11.15 7.72
CA VAL A 61 14.76 12.09 8.84
C VAL A 61 13.42 12.05 9.58
N ASP A 62 13.46 12.33 10.87
CA ASP A 62 12.25 12.54 11.64
C ASP A 62 11.55 13.83 11.21
N ARG A 63 10.21 13.81 11.19
CA ARG A 63 9.34 14.94 10.91
C ARG A 63 9.58 15.59 9.54
N ASP A 64 9.94 14.79 8.52
CA ASP A 64 9.98 15.30 7.15
C ASP A 64 8.60 15.90 6.79
N PRO A 65 8.54 17.14 6.25
CA PRO A 65 7.28 17.84 5.97
C PRO A 65 6.44 17.19 4.85
N GLU A 66 7.04 16.39 3.99
CA GLU A 66 6.37 15.67 2.92
C GLU A 66 6.07 14.22 3.29
N ALA A 67 6.83 13.63 4.21
CA ALA A 67 6.54 12.31 4.75
C ALA A 67 5.23 12.35 5.55
N TRP A 68 4.36 11.40 5.26
CA TRP A 68 3.04 11.31 5.86
C TRP A 68 2.70 9.88 6.26
N ILE A 69 1.71 9.75 7.14
CA ILE A 69 1.05 8.49 7.46
C ILE A 69 -0.47 8.64 7.46
N TYR A 70 -1.21 7.55 7.24
CA TYR A 70 -2.65 7.55 7.49
C TYR A 70 -2.97 7.57 8.98
N VAL A 71 -3.82 8.50 9.38
CA VAL A 71 -4.38 8.60 10.73
C VAL A 71 -5.90 8.68 10.64
N ALA A 72 -6.61 8.44 11.74
CA ALA A 72 -8.05 8.67 11.79
C ALA A 72 -8.37 10.16 11.55
N LYS A 73 -9.46 10.44 10.83
CA LYS A 73 -9.89 11.80 10.48
C LYS A 73 -10.00 12.68 11.73
N GLY A 74 -9.49 13.91 11.63
CA GLY A 74 -9.43 14.87 12.75
C GLY A 74 -8.33 14.61 13.77
N SER A 75 -7.54 13.53 13.64
CA SER A 75 -6.44 13.25 14.56
C SER A 75 -5.21 14.11 14.26
N CYS A 76 -4.97 14.43 12.99
CA CYS A 76 -3.75 15.14 12.60
C CYS A 76 -3.65 16.52 13.24
N ALA A 77 -4.76 17.27 13.29
CA ALA A 77 -4.85 18.57 13.94
C ALA A 77 -4.63 18.52 15.46
N ARG A 78 -4.75 17.35 16.09
CA ARG A 78 -4.54 17.15 17.53
C ARG A 78 -3.08 16.81 17.86
N ILE A 79 -2.24 16.59 16.85
CA ILE A 79 -0.83 16.25 17.02
C ILE A 79 -0.01 17.51 16.76
N ALA A 80 0.83 17.90 17.72
CA ALA A 80 1.72 19.04 17.55
C ALA A 80 2.66 18.84 16.33
N GLY A 81 2.64 19.80 15.41
CA GLY A 81 3.40 19.72 14.15
C GLY A 81 2.73 18.87 13.05
N GLY A 82 1.57 18.28 13.31
CA GLY A 82 0.78 17.56 12.31
C GLY A 82 0.09 18.50 11.33
N THR A 83 0.22 18.19 10.04
CA THR A 83 -0.50 18.91 8.97
C THR A 83 -1.19 17.92 8.05
N VAL A 84 -2.49 18.12 7.80
CA VAL A 84 -3.25 17.31 6.84
C VAL A 84 -2.72 17.61 5.43
N THR A 85 -2.32 16.58 4.68
CA THR A 85 -1.82 16.73 3.31
C THR A 85 -2.69 16.03 2.27
N ASN A 86 -2.91 16.70 1.14
CA ASN A 86 -3.55 16.12 -0.05
C ASN A 86 -2.77 16.49 -1.31
N LYS A 87 -1.45 16.76 -1.20
CA LYS A 87 -0.66 17.12 -2.37
C LYS A 87 -0.64 15.97 -3.39
N PRO A 88 -0.53 16.26 -4.68
CA PRO A 88 -0.55 15.25 -5.74
C PRO A 88 0.46 14.11 -5.52
N GLU A 89 1.65 14.42 -5.04
CA GLU A 89 2.74 13.48 -4.77
C GLU A 89 2.47 12.60 -3.54
N ASN A 90 1.59 13.00 -2.62
CA ASN A 90 1.21 12.23 -1.44
C ASN A 90 0.18 11.14 -1.76
N VAL A 91 0.28 10.49 -2.93
CA VAL A 91 -0.58 9.35 -3.32
C VAL A 91 0.25 8.07 -3.33
N HIS A 92 -0.43 6.93 -3.20
CA HIS A 92 0.26 5.64 -3.33
C HIS A 92 0.95 5.56 -4.70
N GLY A 93 2.27 5.35 -4.71
CA GLY A 93 3.10 5.43 -5.93
C GLY A 93 3.78 6.78 -6.18
N GLY A 94 3.59 7.77 -5.30
CA GLY A 94 4.32 9.04 -5.30
C GLY A 94 4.02 9.96 -6.48
N ALA A 95 4.96 10.89 -6.75
CA ALA A 95 4.87 11.83 -7.86
C ALA A 95 4.67 11.15 -9.24
N ALA A 96 5.17 9.91 -9.41
CA ALA A 96 4.94 9.12 -10.62
C ALA A 96 3.46 8.75 -10.82
N ALA A 97 2.75 8.37 -9.75
CA ALA A 97 1.32 8.11 -9.79
C ALA A 97 0.48 9.41 -9.88
N ALA A 98 0.98 10.51 -9.32
CA ALA A 98 0.36 11.84 -9.43
C ALA A 98 0.24 12.33 -10.89
N GLY A 99 1.27 12.06 -11.71
CA GLY A 99 1.28 12.41 -13.13
C GLY A 99 0.25 11.64 -13.97
N ALA A 100 -0.11 10.42 -13.56
CA ALA A 100 -1.14 9.61 -14.23
C ALA A 100 -2.57 10.11 -13.93
N ALA A 101 -2.82 10.61 -12.71
CA ALA A 101 -4.13 11.10 -12.30
C ALA A 101 -4.55 12.43 -12.97
N LYS A 102 -3.60 13.21 -13.51
CA LYS A 102 -3.86 14.48 -14.20
C LYS A 102 -4.16 14.35 -15.70
N LYS A 103 -4.00 13.16 -16.29
CA LYS A 103 -4.21 12.88 -17.72
C LYS A 103 -5.54 12.18 -18.05
N GLY A 104 -6.42 12.03 -17.06
CA GLY A 104 -7.77 11.48 -17.22
C GLY A 104 -8.83 12.56 -17.30
#